data_AF-A0A7U3YHC7-F1
#
_entry.id   AF-A0A7U3YHC7-F1
#
_cell.length_a   1.000
_cell.length_b   1.000
_cell.length_c   1.000
_cell.angle_alpha   90.00
_cell.angle_beta   90.00
_cell.angle_gamma   90.00
#
_symmetry.space_group_name_H-M   'P 1'
#
loop_
_entity.id
_entity.type
_entity.pdbx_description
1 polymer ?
#
loop_
_entity_poly.entity_id
_entity_poly.type
_entity_poly.pdbx_seq_one_letter_code
_entity_poly.pdbx_strand_id
1 'polypeptide(L)'
;MLWNSALVAFGGFFGAMARFGISKWMKQIYPSSFPFATLLINLIGSFLLGYIVGKGWNASWNLLFGTGFMGAFTTFSTFKFESIVFYVHKQWKSFILYLALSYLFGLLLAFLGMKAASM
;
A
#
# COMPACT_ATOMS: atom_id res chain seq x y z
N MET A 1 4.33 -10.91 -24.12
CA MET A 1 3.96 -9.53 -23.72
C MET A 1 2.48 -9.39 -23.38
N LEU A 2 1.55 -9.70 -24.30
CA LEU A 2 0.10 -9.58 -24.05
C LEU A 2 -0.39 -10.30 -22.78
N TRP A 3 0.03 -11.55 -22.58
CA TRP A 3 -0.33 -12.33 -21.39
C TRP A 3 0.13 -11.68 -20.08
N ASN A 4 1.39 -11.25 -20.02
CA ASN A 4 1.97 -10.58 -18.86
C ASN A 4 1.22 -9.27 -18.55
N SER A 5 0.89 -8.49 -19.57
CA SER A 5 0.09 -7.27 -19.42
C SER A 5 -1.33 -7.57 -18.94
N ALA A 6 -1.95 -8.66 -19.38
CA ALA A 6 -3.26 -9.09 -18.90
C ALA A 6 -3.23 -9.45 -17.41
N LEU A 7 -2.18 -10.14 -16.93
CA LEU A 7 -2.00 -10.43 -15.49
C LEU A 7 -1.87 -9.13 -14.67
N VAL A 8 -1.04 -8.19 -15.12
CA VAL A 8 -0.88 -6.90 -14.45
C VAL A 8 -2.19 -6.11 -14.45
N ALA A 9 -2.92 -6.07 -15.56
CA ALA A 9 -4.19 -5.36 -15.67
C ALA A 9 -5.26 -5.98 -14.76
N PHE A 10 -5.36 -7.30 -14.73
CA PHE A 10 -6.31 -8.01 -13.86
C PHE A 10 -5.99 -7.78 -12.38
N GLY A 11 -4.73 -7.97 -11.97
CA GLY A 11 -4.29 -7.68 -10.62
C GLY A 11 -4.55 -6.21 -10.24
N GLY A 12 -4.19 -5.28 -11.13
CA GLY A 12 -4.37 -3.84 -10.93
C GLY A 12 -5.83 -3.44 -10.76
N PHE A 13 -6.73 -4.02 -11.55
CA PHE A 13 -8.17 -3.80 -11.42
C PHE A 13 -8.66 -4.16 -10.00
N PHE A 14 -8.37 -5.37 -9.54
CA PHE A 14 -8.79 -5.80 -8.19
C PHE A 14 -8.06 -5.04 -7.08
N GLY A 15 -6.78 -4.71 -7.25
CA GLY A 15 -6.03 -3.91 -6.29
C GLY A 15 -6.62 -2.51 -6.10
N ALA A 16 -6.97 -1.84 -7.21
CA ALA A 16 -7.63 -0.54 -7.18
C ALA A 16 -9.02 -0.61 -6.55
N MET A 17 -9.83 -1.64 -6.87
CA MET A 17 -11.14 -1.84 -6.26
C MET A 17 -11.04 -2.09 -4.75
N ALA A 18 -10.09 -2.92 -4.32
CA ALA A 18 -9.85 -3.20 -2.91
C ALA A 18 -9.46 -1.92 -2.15
N ARG A 19 -8.51 -1.14 -2.69
CA ARG A 19 -8.14 0.16 -2.12
C ARG A 19 -9.35 1.08 -2.02
N PHE A 20 -10.10 1.24 -3.10
CA PHE A 20 -11.30 2.08 -3.12
C PHE A 20 -12.33 1.66 -2.07
N GLY A 21 -12.63 0.36 -1.98
CA GLY A 21 -13.57 -0.21 -1.02
C GLY A 21 -13.14 0.03 0.43
N ILE A 22 -11.89 -0.29 0.77
CA ILE A 22 -11.34 -0.10 2.12
C ILE A 22 -11.30 1.39 2.48
N SER A 23 -10.84 2.26 1.57
CA SER A 23 -10.82 3.71 1.82
C SER A 23 -12.21 4.27 2.08
N LYS A 24 -13.22 3.84 1.31
CA LYS A 24 -14.61 4.27 1.51
C LYS A 24 -15.17 3.76 2.83
N TRP A 25 -14.98 2.48 3.14
CA TRP A 25 -15.47 1.85 4.37
C TRP A 25 -14.83 2.47 5.62
N MET A 26 -13.51 2.65 5.62
CA MET A 26 -12.81 3.28 6.73
C MET A 26 -13.23 4.73 6.95
N LYS A 27 -13.50 5.49 5.88
CA LYS A 27 -14.00 6.88 6.01
C LYS A 27 -15.38 6.94 6.67
N GLN A 28 -16.20 5.91 6.54
CA GLN A 28 -17.50 5.83 7.22
C GLN A 28 -17.37 5.52 8.71
N ILE A 29 -16.43 4.65 9.10
CA ILE A 29 -16.25 4.23 10.49
C ILE A 29 -15.39 5.23 11.28
N TYR A 30 -14.35 5.77 10.66
CA TYR A 30 -13.41 6.71 11.26
C TYR A 30 -13.38 8.02 10.45
N PRO A 31 -14.36 8.92 10.66
CA PRO A 31 -14.32 10.26 10.10
C PRO A 31 -13.27 11.10 10.84
N SER A 32 -12.01 10.93 10.48
CA SER A 32 -10.87 11.66 11.01
C SER A 32 -10.23 12.53 9.92
N SER A 33 -9.61 13.64 10.32
CA SER A 33 -8.72 14.41 9.44
C SER A 33 -7.41 13.66 9.15
N PHE A 34 -7.07 12.65 9.94
CA PHE A 34 -5.88 11.83 9.72
C PHE A 34 -6.16 10.71 8.69
N PRO A 35 -5.30 10.50 7.67
CA PRO A 35 -5.51 9.56 6.58
C PRO A 35 -5.22 8.11 6.98
N PHE A 36 -5.97 7.59 7.96
CA PHE A 36 -5.81 6.22 8.47
C PHE A 36 -5.98 5.15 7.40
N ALA A 37 -6.89 5.36 6.44
CA ALA A 37 -7.09 4.40 5.36
C ALA A 37 -5.84 4.24 4.50
N THR A 38 -5.29 5.36 4.02
CA THR A 38 -4.08 5.36 3.19
C THR A 38 -2.88 4.78 3.96
N LEU A 39 -2.73 5.13 5.24
CA LEU A 39 -1.70 4.55 6.10
C LEU A 39 -1.83 3.03 6.18
N LEU A 40 -3.01 2.52 6.55
CA LEU A 40 -3.24 1.09 6.74
C LEU A 40 -3.02 0.30 5.47
N ILE A 41 -3.59 0.76 4.35
CA ILE A 41 -3.44 0.13 3.04
C ILE A 41 -1.97 0.04 2.63
N ASN A 42 -1.18 1.11 2.82
CA ASN A 42 0.24 1.11 2.49
C ASN A 42 1.06 0.19 3.42
N LEU A 43 0.75 0.14 4.72
CA LEU A 43 1.44 -0.72 5.68
C LEU A 43 1.15 -2.20 5.42
N ILE A 44 -0.13 -2.57 5.25
CA ILE A 44 -0.54 -3.93 4.88
C ILE A 44 0.10 -4.32 3.54
N GLY A 45 0.03 -3.43 2.56
CA GLY A 45 0.61 -3.69 1.24
C GLY A 45 2.13 -3.86 1.28
N SER A 46 2.84 -3.12 2.13
CA SER A 46 4.29 -3.29 2.31
C SER A 46 4.61 -4.68 2.86
N PHE A 47 3.89 -5.15 3.89
CA PHE A 47 4.05 -6.51 4.42
C PHE A 47 3.77 -7.57 3.36
N LEU A 48 2.61 -7.48 2.70
CA LEU A 48 2.16 -8.48 1.73
C LEU A 48 3.09 -8.53 0.51
N LEU A 49 3.53 -7.38 0.00
CA LEU A 49 4.49 -7.35 -1.10
C LEU A 49 5.83 -7.97 -0.69
N GLY A 50 6.33 -7.67 0.51
CA GLY A 50 7.51 -8.33 1.06
C GLY A 50 7.35 -9.85 1.13
N TYR A 51 6.18 -10.33 1.57
CA TYR A 51 5.87 -11.76 1.61
C TYR A 51 5.83 -12.40 0.21
N ILE A 52 5.11 -11.78 -0.74
CA ILE A 52 4.98 -12.26 -2.13
C ILE A 52 6.35 -12.41 -2.78
N VAL A 53 7.19 -11.36 -2.67
CA VAL A 53 8.54 -11.35 -3.24
C VAL A 53 9.43 -12.38 -2.52
N GLY A 54 9.36 -12.45 -1.19
CA GLY A 54 10.15 -13.39 -0.39
C GLY A 54 9.79 -14.86 -0.64
N LYS A 55 8.55 -15.16 -1.04
CA LYS A 55 8.09 -16.54 -1.29
C LYS A 55 8.71 -17.16 -2.54
N GLY A 56 9.31 -16.36 -3.42
CA GLY A 56 9.98 -16.83 -4.64
C GLY A 56 9.01 -17.42 -5.66
N TRP A 57 7.79 -16.87 -5.77
CA TRP A 57 6.83 -17.31 -6.77
C TRP A 57 7.32 -17.11 -8.20
N ASN A 58 6.73 -17.86 -9.13
CA ASN A 58 7.04 -17.71 -10.54
C ASN A 58 6.68 -16.29 -11.05
N ALA A 59 7.23 -15.94 -12.21
CA ALA A 59 7.07 -14.60 -12.78
C ALA A 59 5.60 -14.18 -12.99
N SER A 60 4.71 -15.11 -13.33
CA SER A 60 3.29 -14.81 -13.57
C SER A 60 2.59 -14.36 -12.29
N TRP A 61 2.84 -15.05 -11.18
CA TRP A 61 2.27 -14.68 -9.88
C TRP A 61 2.83 -13.36 -9.34
N ASN A 62 4.12 -13.09 -9.57
CA ASN A 62 4.73 -11.79 -9.20
C ASN A 62 4.14 -10.63 -10.02
N LEU A 63 3.84 -10.85 -11.30
CA LEU A 63 3.18 -9.85 -12.13
C LEU A 63 1.73 -9.60 -11.69
N LEU A 64 0.98 -10.66 -11.41
CA LEU A 64 -0.41 -10.56 -10.97
C LEU A 64 -0.53 -9.88 -9.60
N PHE A 65 0.16 -10.41 -8.58
CA PHE A 65 -0.01 -9.99 -7.20
C PHE A 65 0.94 -8.88 -6.78
N GLY A 66 2.21 -8.92 -7.21
CA GLY A 66 3.20 -7.90 -6.88
C GLY A 66 3.00 -6.63 -7.71
N THR A 67 3.20 -6.73 -9.03
CA THR A 67 3.11 -5.55 -9.91
C THR A 67 1.68 -5.06 -10.08
N GLY A 68 0.74 -5.95 -10.38
CA GLY A 68 -0.67 -5.61 -10.60
C GLY A 68 -1.37 -5.23 -9.30
N PHE A 69 -1.69 -6.22 -8.48
CA PHE A 69 -2.55 -6.02 -7.30
C PHE A 69 -1.90 -5.10 -6.26
N MET A 70 -0.71 -5.40 -5.76
CA MET A 70 -0.04 -4.57 -4.75
C MET A 70 0.33 -3.18 -5.28
N GLY A 71 0.71 -3.07 -6.55
CA GLY A 71 0.98 -1.79 -7.21
C GLY A 71 -0.23 -0.85 -7.27
N ALA A 72 -1.45 -1.38 -7.50
CA ALA A 72 -2.67 -0.59 -7.51
C ALA A 72 -3.37 -0.46 -6.15
N PHE A 73 -3.15 -1.45 -5.27
CA PHE A 73 -3.66 -1.49 -3.90
C PHE A 73 -2.97 -0.45 -3.03
N THR A 74 -1.65 -0.29 -3.13
CA THR A 74 -0.91 0.75 -2.41
C THR A 74 -0.88 2.07 -3.18
N THR A 75 -0.60 3.19 -2.51
CA THR A 75 -0.52 4.49 -3.17
C THR A 75 0.46 5.45 -2.48
N PHE A 76 1.59 5.71 -3.14
CA PHE A 76 2.59 6.68 -2.68
C PHE A 76 2.19 8.12 -3.00
N SER A 77 1.56 8.35 -4.16
CA SER A 77 1.11 9.67 -4.59
C SER A 77 0.06 10.28 -3.65
N THR A 78 -0.92 9.48 -3.21
CA THR A 78 -1.94 9.93 -2.25
C THR A 78 -1.31 10.29 -0.90
N PHE A 79 -0.45 9.41 -0.37
CA PHE A 79 0.32 9.67 0.85
C PHE A 79 1.11 10.99 0.79
N LYS A 80 1.77 11.27 -0.34
CA LYS A 80 2.53 12.51 -0.52
C LYS A 80 1.64 13.75 -0.56
N PHE A 81 0.53 13.67 -1.30
CA PHE A 81 -0.44 14.75 -1.36
C PHE A 81 -1.00 15.07 0.04
N GLU A 82 -1.47 14.04 0.77
CA GLU A 82 -1.99 14.19 2.14
C GLU A 82 -0.94 14.74 3.11
N SER A 83 0.32 14.34 2.96
CA SER A 83 1.43 14.91 3.73
C SER A 83 1.62 16.41 3.44
N ILE A 84 1.59 16.81 2.17
CA ILE A 84 1.69 18.24 1.80
C ILE A 84 0.50 19.03 2.33
N VAL A 85 -0.71 18.47 2.34
CA VAL A 85 -1.89 19.11 2.94
C VAL A 85 -1.64 19.43 4.42
N PHE A 86 -1.08 18.48 5.20
CA PHE A 86 -0.70 18.77 6.59
C PHE A 86 0.35 19.88 6.72
N TYR A 87 1.36 19.87 5.85
CA TYR A 87 2.42 20.89 5.84
C TYR A 87 1.84 22.29 5.56
N VAL A 88 1.02 22.43 4.52
CA VAL A 88 0.40 23.71 4.11
C VAL A 88 -0.52 24.26 5.21
N HIS A 89 -1.27 23.39 5.89
CA HIS A 89 -2.10 23.78 7.02
C HIS A 89 -1.34 23.93 8.35
N LYS A 90 0.00 23.91 8.33
CA LYS A 90 0.87 24.03 9.52
C LYS A 90 0.57 22.97 10.59
N GLN A 91 0.02 21.82 10.20
CA GLN A 91 -0.27 20.69 11.09
C GLN A 91 0.98 19.81 11.26
N TRP A 92 2.04 20.38 11.84
CA TRP A 92 3.37 19.78 11.94
C TRP A 92 3.39 18.42 12.62
N LYS A 93 2.59 18.24 13.68
CA LYS A 93 2.48 16.98 14.40
C LYS A 93 1.97 15.86 13.49
N SER A 94 0.86 16.09 12.79
CA SER A 94 0.27 15.13 11.85
C SER A 94 1.20 14.85 10.67
N PHE A 95 1.85 15.88 10.14
CA PHE A 95 2.84 15.74 9.07
C PHE A 95 4.00 14.82 9.46
N ILE A 96 4.68 15.12 10.57
CA ILE A 96 5.83 14.33 11.05
C ILE A 96 5.38 12.91 11.39
N LEU A 97 4.26 12.75 12.10
CA LEU A 97 3.75 11.44 12.49
C LEU A 97 3.42 10.61 11.25
N TYR A 98 2.73 11.18 10.25
CA TYR A 98 2.32 10.41 9.08
C TYR A 98 3.51 9.96 8.22
N LEU A 99 4.53 10.82 8.07
CA LEU A 99 5.79 10.45 7.42
C LEU A 99 6.53 9.35 8.20
N ALA A 100 6.72 9.55 9.50
CA ALA A 100 7.45 8.61 10.35
C ALA A 100 6.77 7.23 10.36
N LEU A 101 5.45 7.20 10.54
CA LEU A 101 4.68 5.95 10.53
C LEU A 101 4.81 5.23 9.19
N SER A 102 4.63 5.95 8.08
CA SER A 102 4.64 5.34 6.74
C SER A 102 6.03 4.80 6.36
N TYR A 103 7.10 5.55 6.63
CA TYR A 103 8.45 5.12 6.26
C TYR A 103 9.01 4.06 7.21
N LEU A 104 8.94 4.26 8.53
CA LEU A 104 9.53 3.34 9.50
C LEU A 104 8.77 2.00 9.49
N PHE A 105 7.45 2.04 9.67
CA PHE A 105 6.68 0.80 9.71
C PHE A 105 6.52 0.18 8.31
N GLY A 106 6.50 0.97 7.24
CA GLY A 106 6.48 0.42 5.87
C GLY A 106 7.72 -0.43 5.58
N LEU A 107 8.91 0.09 5.87
CA LEU A 107 10.17 -0.65 5.70
C LEU A 107 10.24 -1.87 6.63
N LEU A 108 9.88 -1.69 7.90
CA LEU A 108 9.84 -2.78 8.88
C LEU A 108 8.91 -3.90 8.42
N LEU A 109 7.70 -3.57 7.99
CA LEU A 109 6.71 -4.55 7.56
C LEU A 109 7.12 -5.26 6.27
N ALA A 110 7.72 -4.56 5.31
CA ALA A 110 8.28 -5.20 4.12
C ALA A 110 9.35 -6.23 4.47
N PHE A 111 10.27 -5.89 5.38
CA PHE A 111 11.28 -6.82 5.88
C PHE A 111 10.67 -8.02 6.62
N LEU A 112 9.70 -7.77 7.52
CA LEU A 112 9.00 -8.83 8.23
C LEU A 112 8.23 -9.75 7.27
N GLY A 113 7.60 -9.20 6.24
CA GLY A 113 6.94 -9.97 5.18
C GLY A 113 7.91 -10.91 4.47
N MET A 114 9.08 -10.40 4.08
CA MET A 114 10.13 -11.24 3.48
C MET A 114 10.59 -12.36 4.42
N LYS A 115 10.81 -12.05 5.71
CA LYS A 115 11.21 -13.05 6.70
C LYS A 115 10.14 -14.12 6.90
N ALA A 116 8.88 -13.71 7.01
CA ALA A 116 7.75 -14.62 7.16
C ALA A 116 7.56 -15.55 5.95
N ALA A 117 7.98 -15.13 4.74
CA ALA A 117 7.92 -15.98 3.56
C ALA A 117 9.01 -17.07 3.52
N SER A 118 10.13 -16.83 4.21
CA SER A 118 11.27 -17.75 4.33
C SER A 118 11.18 -18.76 5.48
N MET A 119 10.18 -18.59 6.35
CA MET A 119 9.79 -19.57 7.38
C MET A 119 8.89 -20.64 6.76
#